data_AF-A0A4U2YXC9-F1
#
_entry.id   AF-A0A4U2YXC9-F1
#
_cell.length_a   1.000
_cell.length_b   1.000
_cell.length_c   1.000
_cell.angle_alpha   90.00
_cell.angle_beta   90.00
_cell.angle_gamma   90.00
#
_symmetry.space_group_name_H-M   'P 1'
#
loop_
_entity.id
_entity.type
_entity.pdbx_description
1 polymer ?
#
loop_
_entity_poly.entity_id
_entity_poly.type
_entity_poly.pdbx_seq_one_letter_code
_entity_poly.pdbx_strand_id
1 'polypeptide(L)'
;MAVIKTNDAQTALLARLMRAEAEGEGELGMLMVGNVGVNRVRADCLDFGDIRTLEQMVYQRPGGFEATTKSYFYQRAREQDLRLAKRVIEGERFHPATRSLWFFRPAGDCPAQWYGQWNTGRFKSHCFFSPTEEDCPQI
;
A
#
# COMPACT_ATOMS: atom_id res chain seq x y z
N MET A 1 -19.24 -2.01 0.48
CA MET A 1 -18.94 -1.91 1.92
C MET A 1 -17.44 -1.84 2.07
N ALA A 2 -16.91 -1.01 2.98
CA ALA A 2 -15.46 -0.92 3.20
C ALA A 2 -14.89 -2.27 3.68
N VAL A 3 -13.72 -2.65 3.16
CA VAL A 3 -13.03 -3.90 3.52
C VAL A 3 -12.17 -3.77 4.78
N ILE A 4 -12.00 -2.54 5.29
CA ILE A 4 -11.36 -2.21 6.56
C ILE A 4 -12.15 -1.13 7.30
N LYS A 5 -12.04 -1.10 8.63
CA LYS A 5 -12.62 -0.03 9.45
C LYS A 5 -11.74 1.22 9.34
N THR A 6 -12.36 2.36 9.04
CA THR A 6 -11.65 3.64 8.89
C THR A 6 -12.55 4.81 9.33
N ASN A 7 -11.95 5.98 9.53
CA ASN A 7 -12.63 7.27 9.68
C ASN A 7 -12.04 8.32 8.70
N ASP A 8 -12.54 9.56 8.73
CA ASP A 8 -12.08 10.60 7.81
C ASP A 8 -10.60 10.97 7.99
N ALA A 9 -10.09 10.97 9.22
CA ALA A 9 -8.69 11.25 9.51
C ALA A 9 -7.76 10.13 8.97
N GLN A 10 -8.16 8.88 9.12
CA GLN A 10 -7.48 7.69 8.58
C GLN A 10 -7.52 7.67 7.05
N THR A 11 -8.65 8.06 6.46
CA THR A 11 -8.79 8.18 5.00
C THR A 11 -7.85 9.27 4.47
N ALA A 12 -7.76 10.42 5.16
CA ALA A 12 -6.81 11.48 4.83
C ALA A 12 -5.36 11.07 5.07
N LEU A 13 -5.08 10.20 6.05
CA LEU A 13 -3.75 9.63 6.26
C LEU A 13 -3.33 8.74 5.09
N LEU A 14 -4.20 7.83 4.66
CA LEU A 14 -3.95 6.96 3.50
C LEU A 14 -3.78 7.77 2.21
N ALA A 15 -4.64 8.78 1.99
CA ALA A 15 -4.54 9.66 0.83
C ALA A 15 -3.18 10.39 0.74
N ARG A 16 -2.68 10.90 1.88
CA ARG A 16 -1.36 11.54 1.96
C ARG A 16 -0.24 10.55 1.67
N LEU A 17 -0.36 9.31 2.18
CA LEU A 17 0.60 8.26 1.91
C LEU A 17 0.66 7.91 0.42
N MET A 18 -0.48 7.63 -0.20
CA MET A 18 -0.57 7.27 -1.62
C MET A 18 0.04 8.34 -2.51
N ARG A 19 -0.21 9.62 -2.21
CA ARG A 19 0.42 10.75 -2.91
C ARG A 19 1.93 10.75 -2.73
N ALA A 20 2.40 10.67 -1.48
CA ALA A 20 3.82 10.78 -1.19
C ALA A 20 4.65 9.64 -1.82
N GLU A 21 4.07 8.45 -1.94
CA GLU A 21 4.76 7.27 -2.48
C GLU A 21 4.65 7.16 -4.02
N ALA A 22 3.58 7.66 -4.63
CA ALA A 22 3.28 7.34 -6.04
C ALA A 22 2.64 8.46 -6.87
N GLU A 23 2.69 9.73 -6.44
CA GLU A 23 2.17 10.83 -7.24
C GLU A 23 2.78 10.90 -8.64
N GLY A 24 4.11 10.73 -8.76
CA GLY A 24 4.78 10.70 -10.07
C GLY A 24 4.39 9.49 -10.94
N GLU A 25 3.81 8.46 -10.34
CA GLU A 25 3.32 7.27 -11.03
C GLU A 25 1.87 7.42 -11.52
N GLY A 26 1.20 8.52 -11.15
CA GLY A 26 -0.18 8.83 -11.51
C GLY A 26 -1.21 8.09 -10.65
N GLU A 27 -2.50 8.34 -10.92
CA GLU A 27 -3.60 7.83 -10.08
C GLU A 27 -3.58 6.30 -9.92
N LEU A 28 -3.24 5.57 -10.98
CA LEU A 28 -3.16 4.11 -10.92
C LEU A 28 -2.01 3.63 -10.00
N GLY A 29 -0.86 4.30 -10.02
CA GLY A 29 0.24 3.99 -9.10
C GLY A 29 -0.14 4.29 -7.64
N MET A 30 -0.84 5.42 -7.41
CA MET A 30 -1.38 5.77 -6.10
C MET A 30 -2.35 4.70 -5.59
N LEU A 31 -3.26 4.22 -6.44
CA LEU A 31 -4.20 3.14 -6.12
C LEU A 31 -3.48 1.83 -5.75
N MET A 32 -2.40 1.48 -6.45
CA MET A 32 -1.60 0.30 -6.13
C MET A 32 -0.90 0.40 -4.76
N VAL A 33 -0.36 1.57 -4.40
CA VAL A 33 0.15 1.81 -3.04
C VAL A 33 -0.97 1.68 -2.01
N GLY A 34 -2.15 2.24 -2.34
CA GLY A 34 -3.35 2.11 -1.53
C GLY A 34 -3.76 0.65 -1.30
N ASN A 35 -3.71 -0.20 -2.34
CA ASN A 35 -3.95 -1.63 -2.21
C ASN A 35 -2.96 -2.31 -1.28
N VAL A 36 -1.66 -2.04 -1.43
CA VAL A 36 -0.67 -2.61 -0.51
C VAL A 36 -0.99 -2.22 0.93
N GLY A 37 -1.30 -0.94 1.18
CA GLY A 37 -1.66 -0.47 2.51
C GLY A 37 -2.92 -1.13 3.09
N VAL A 38 -3.99 -1.25 2.29
CA VAL A 38 -5.23 -1.92 2.71
C VAL A 38 -4.99 -3.42 2.92
N ASN A 39 -4.22 -4.07 2.05
CA ASN A 39 -3.85 -5.47 2.20
C ASN A 39 -3.08 -5.70 3.50
N ARG A 40 -2.13 -4.82 3.87
CA ARG A 40 -1.41 -4.91 5.15
C ARG A 40 -2.31 -4.80 6.39
N VAL A 41 -3.37 -3.99 6.32
CA VAL A 41 -4.35 -3.87 7.42
C VAL A 41 -5.28 -5.10 7.48
N ARG A 42 -5.55 -5.73 6.33
CA ARG A 42 -6.37 -6.96 6.24
C ARG A 42 -5.56 -8.23 6.51
N ALA A 43 -4.25 -8.18 6.29
CA ALA A 43 -3.35 -9.30 6.47
C ALA A 43 -3.27 -9.66 7.95
N ASP A 44 -3.32 -10.96 8.22
CA ASP A 44 -3.08 -11.55 9.53
C ASP A 44 -2.03 -12.64 9.40
N CYS A 45 -0.92 -12.28 8.74
CA CYS A 45 0.10 -13.21 8.30
C CYS A 45 1.45 -12.51 8.16
N LEU A 46 2.53 -13.30 8.19
CA LEU A 46 3.90 -12.87 7.93
C LEU A 46 4.26 -11.63 8.77
N ASP A 47 4.87 -10.62 8.16
CA ASP A 47 5.32 -9.39 8.81
C ASP A 47 4.17 -8.46 9.28
N PHE A 48 2.90 -8.78 8.94
CA PHE A 48 1.75 -7.88 9.12
C PHE A 48 0.69 -8.42 10.10
N GLY A 49 1.03 -9.45 10.89
CA GLY A 49 0.15 -10.04 11.91
C GLY A 49 -0.33 -9.08 13.00
N ASP A 50 0.35 -7.94 13.24
CA ASP A 50 -0.05 -6.99 14.30
C ASP A 50 -0.58 -5.65 13.75
N ILE A 51 -0.79 -5.55 12.44
CA ILE A 51 -1.25 -4.31 11.79
C ILE A 51 -2.76 -4.39 11.57
N ARG A 52 -3.51 -3.55 12.30
CA ARG A 52 -4.98 -3.54 12.34
C ARG A 52 -5.60 -2.19 12.04
N THR A 53 -4.81 -1.12 11.96
CA THR A 53 -5.28 0.21 11.60
C THR A 53 -4.39 0.83 10.52
N LEU A 54 -4.94 1.82 9.81
CA LEU A 54 -4.18 2.59 8.82
C LEU A 54 -3.02 3.34 9.48
N GLU A 55 -3.15 3.83 10.71
CA GLU A 55 -2.05 4.44 11.46
C GLU A 55 -0.92 3.43 11.72
N GLN A 56 -1.25 2.24 12.21
CA GLN A 56 -0.24 1.20 12.46
C GLN A 56 0.48 0.84 11.16
N MET A 57 -0.25 0.68 10.06
CA MET A 57 0.31 0.39 8.74
C MET A 57 1.21 1.51 8.22
N VAL A 58 0.78 2.78 8.33
CA VAL A 58 1.55 3.93 7.84
C VAL A 58 2.84 4.13 8.65
N TYR A 59 2.76 4.00 9.97
CA TYR A 59 3.85 4.31 10.89
C TYR A 59 4.64 3.08 11.35
N GLN A 60 4.38 1.89 10.80
CA GLN A 60 5.10 0.66 11.17
C GLN A 60 6.62 0.83 11.04
N ARG A 61 7.36 0.16 11.92
CA ARG A 61 8.82 0.04 11.88
C ARG A 61 9.20 -1.34 12.43
N PRO A 62 9.99 -2.16 11.72
CA PRO A 62 10.49 -1.98 10.35
C PRO A 62 9.40 -2.13 9.25
N GLY A 63 9.78 -1.96 7.98
CA GLY A 63 8.90 -2.20 6.83
C GLY A 63 7.89 -1.08 6.50
N GLY A 64 7.98 0.06 7.18
CA GLY A 64 7.12 1.21 6.94
C GLY A 64 7.58 2.10 5.80
N PHE A 65 6.85 3.19 5.61
CA PHE A 65 6.99 4.08 4.47
C PHE A 65 7.98 5.21 4.74
N GLU A 66 8.89 5.44 3.79
CA GLU A 66 9.86 6.54 3.85
C GLU A 66 9.14 7.89 3.82
N ALA A 67 7.97 7.99 3.16
CA ALA A 67 7.17 9.22 3.12
C ALA A 67 6.94 9.85 4.51
N THR A 68 6.77 9.04 5.56
CA THR A 68 6.49 9.52 6.94
C THR A 68 7.59 10.41 7.54
N THR A 69 8.80 10.37 6.98
CA THR A 69 9.93 11.21 7.42
C THR A 69 10.03 12.53 6.64
N LYS A 70 9.25 12.70 5.57
CA LYS A 70 9.30 13.85 4.67
C LYS A 70 8.20 14.84 5.01
N SER A 71 8.52 16.13 5.03
CA SER A 71 7.54 17.20 5.30
C SER A 71 6.35 17.20 4.32
N TYR A 72 6.59 16.76 3.07
CA TYR A 72 5.57 16.62 2.03
C TYR A 72 4.38 15.73 2.45
N PHE A 73 4.64 14.70 3.25
CA PHE A 73 3.61 13.77 3.73
C PHE A 73 2.60 14.46 4.65
N TYR A 74 3.01 15.50 5.39
CA TYR A 74 2.14 16.17 6.35
C TYR A 74 1.26 17.26 5.74
N GLN A 75 1.45 17.60 4.47
CA GLN A 75 0.57 18.53 3.77
C GLN A 75 -0.85 17.95 3.64
N ARG A 76 -1.85 18.83 3.64
CA ARG A 76 -3.28 18.47 3.54
C ARG A 76 -3.55 17.51 2.37
N ALA A 77 -4.41 16.52 2.60
CA ALA A 77 -4.89 15.62 1.55
C ALA A 77 -5.75 16.39 0.54
N ARG A 78 -5.53 16.17 -0.77
CA ARG A 78 -6.37 16.76 -1.81
C ARG A 78 -7.63 15.94 -1.99
N GLU A 79 -8.69 16.56 -2.50
CA GLU A 79 -9.95 15.86 -2.77
C GLU A 79 -9.78 14.66 -3.71
N GLN A 80 -8.92 14.79 -4.72
CA GLN A 80 -8.61 13.68 -5.62
C GLN A 80 -7.97 12.50 -4.89
N ASP A 81 -7.01 12.77 -3.99
CA ASP A 81 -6.30 11.72 -3.25
C ASP A 81 -7.26 11.02 -2.28
N LEU A 82 -8.17 11.77 -1.67
CA LEU A 82 -9.24 11.23 -0.82
C LEU A 82 -10.18 10.32 -1.61
N ARG A 83 -10.56 10.69 -2.85
CA ARG A 83 -11.36 9.82 -3.71
C ARG A 83 -10.63 8.52 -4.01
N LEU A 84 -9.34 8.56 -4.34
CA LEU A 84 -8.55 7.35 -4.61
C LEU A 84 -8.41 6.47 -3.35
N ALA A 85 -8.18 7.06 -2.18
CA ALA A 85 -8.09 6.33 -0.92
C ALA A 85 -9.41 5.60 -0.59
N LYS A 86 -10.56 6.25 -0.82
CA LYS A 86 -11.87 5.62 -0.61
C LYS A 86 -12.07 4.37 -1.47
N ARG A 87 -11.67 4.43 -2.75
CA ARG A 87 -11.78 3.28 -3.69
C ARG A 87 -11.08 2.02 -3.17
N VAL A 88 -9.85 2.16 -2.69
CA VAL A 88 -9.09 1.01 -2.16
C VAL A 88 -9.62 0.55 -0.80
N ILE A 89 -10.12 1.46 0.04
CA ILE A 89 -10.80 1.14 1.31
C ILE A 89 -12.10 0.37 1.04
N GLU A 90 -12.78 0.66 -0.06
CA GLU A 90 -13.98 -0.03 -0.54
C GLU A 90 -13.68 -1.38 -1.20
N GLY A 91 -12.38 -1.70 -1.39
CA GLY A 91 -11.92 -3.01 -1.84
C GLY A 91 -11.63 -3.09 -3.34
N GLU A 92 -11.58 -1.97 -4.07
CA GLU A 92 -11.08 -1.99 -5.45
C GLU A 92 -9.63 -2.49 -5.48
N ARG A 93 -9.30 -3.39 -6.40
CA ARG A 93 -7.98 -4.02 -6.54
C ARG A 93 -7.37 -3.77 -7.91
N PHE A 94 -6.07 -3.54 -7.94
CA PHE A 94 -5.32 -3.18 -9.14
C PHE A 94 -4.07 -4.04 -9.28
N HIS A 95 -3.91 -4.66 -10.45
CA HIS A 95 -2.73 -5.43 -10.79
C HIS A 95 -1.53 -4.52 -11.10
N PRO A 96 -0.30 -4.80 -10.61
CA PRO A 96 0.15 -6.03 -9.93
C PRO A 96 0.03 -6.02 -8.39
N ALA A 97 -0.64 -5.04 -7.81
CA ALA A 97 -0.77 -4.87 -6.36
C ALA A 97 -1.94 -5.67 -5.72
N THR A 98 -2.69 -6.44 -6.49
CA THR A 98 -3.92 -7.14 -6.07
C THR A 98 -3.82 -7.86 -4.73
N ARG A 99 -2.71 -8.58 -4.49
CA ARG A 99 -2.39 -9.30 -3.24
C ARG A 99 -1.08 -8.83 -2.61
N SER A 100 -0.49 -7.77 -3.13
CA SER A 100 0.87 -7.39 -2.76
C SER A 100 0.89 -6.79 -1.37
N LEU A 101 1.88 -7.17 -0.59
CA LEU A 101 2.18 -6.60 0.72
C LEU A 101 3.50 -5.83 0.72
N TRP A 102 4.34 -6.04 -0.30
CA TRP A 102 5.61 -5.33 -0.46
C TRP A 102 5.69 -4.71 -1.85
N PHE A 103 6.33 -3.55 -1.91
CA PHE A 103 6.80 -2.95 -3.15
C PHE A 103 8.06 -2.15 -2.88
N PHE A 104 8.87 -1.95 -3.91
CA PHE A 104 9.98 -1.00 -3.88
C PHE A 104 10.35 -0.57 -5.29
N ARG A 105 11.17 0.49 -5.39
CA ARG A 105 11.74 0.96 -6.65
C ARG A 105 13.18 0.44 -6.80
N PRO A 106 13.45 -0.60 -7.63
CA PRO A 106 14.80 -1.05 -7.88
C PRO A 106 15.60 -0.04 -8.71
N ALA A 107 16.92 -0.16 -8.70
CA ALA A 107 17.79 0.56 -9.62
C ALA A 107 17.78 -0.02 -11.06
N GLY A 108 17.35 -1.28 -11.22
CA GLY A 108 17.33 -1.99 -12.49
C GLY A 108 16.06 -2.83 -12.66
N ASP A 109 16.23 -4.06 -13.15
CA ASP A 109 15.12 -5.00 -13.30
C ASP A 109 14.56 -5.44 -11.95
N CYS A 110 13.27 -5.78 -11.94
CA CYS A 110 12.65 -6.32 -10.75
C CYS A 110 13.23 -7.71 -10.45
N PRO A 111 13.71 -7.98 -9.22
CA PRO A 111 14.15 -9.31 -8.86
C PRO A 111 12.97 -10.30 -8.94
N ALA A 112 13.26 -11.59 -9.10
CA ALA A 112 12.23 -12.63 -9.07
C ALA A 112 11.56 -12.73 -7.69
N GLN A 113 12.33 -12.48 -6.62
CA GLN A 113 11.84 -12.51 -5.25
C GLN A 113 12.41 -11.37 -4.40
N TRP A 114 11.66 -11.00 -3.37
CA TRP A 114 12.09 -10.10 -2.31
C TRP A 114 11.41 -10.49 -0.99
N TYR A 115 12.17 -10.52 0.12
CA TYR A 115 11.71 -11.09 1.41
C TYR A 115 11.10 -12.52 1.30
N GLY A 116 11.60 -13.33 0.37
CA GLY A 116 11.07 -14.68 0.09
C GLY A 116 9.73 -14.71 -0.66
N GLN A 117 9.25 -13.56 -1.14
CA GLN A 117 7.96 -13.41 -1.80
C GLN A 117 8.13 -13.23 -3.30
N TRP A 118 7.23 -13.79 -4.11
CA TRP A 118 7.32 -13.75 -5.55
C TRP A 118 6.90 -12.39 -6.12
N ASN A 119 7.65 -11.95 -7.13
CA ASN A 119 7.30 -10.78 -7.92
C ASN A 119 6.02 -11.03 -8.72
N THR A 120 5.02 -10.17 -8.54
CA THR A 120 3.74 -10.23 -9.24
C THR A 120 3.63 -9.25 -10.40
N GLY A 121 4.65 -8.41 -10.59
CA GLY A 121 4.77 -7.54 -11.74
C GLY A 121 5.35 -6.17 -11.38
N ARG A 122 5.54 -5.40 -12.44
CA ARG A 122 6.06 -4.03 -12.39
C ARG A 122 4.99 -3.07 -12.85
N PHE A 123 4.78 -1.99 -12.10
CA PHE A 123 4.09 -0.82 -12.61
C PHE A 123 5.05 0.36 -12.59
N LYS A 124 5.42 0.82 -13.79
CA LYS A 124 6.39 1.89 -14.00
C LYS A 124 7.65 1.68 -13.16
N SER A 125 7.91 2.49 -12.13
CA SER A 125 9.13 2.38 -11.32
C SER A 125 9.04 1.34 -10.20
N HIS A 126 7.86 0.85 -9.84
CA HIS A 126 7.66 -0.02 -8.68
C HIS A 126 7.48 -1.49 -9.06
N CYS A 127 8.18 -2.37 -8.35
CA CYS A 127 8.00 -3.82 -8.39
C CYS A 127 7.19 -4.26 -7.19
N PHE A 128 6.26 -5.18 -7.39
CA PHE A 128 5.32 -5.63 -6.38
C PHE A 128 5.54 -7.10 -6.07
N PHE A 129 5.38 -7.45 -4.79
CA PHE A 129 5.60 -8.81 -4.31
C PHE A 129 4.43 -9.24 -3.44
N SER A 130 3.94 -10.45 -3.72
CA SER A 130 2.78 -11.02 -3.03
C SER A 130 3.17 -12.32 -2.32
N PRO A 131 2.56 -12.58 -1.16
CA PRO A 131 2.60 -13.89 -0.55
C PRO A 131 1.71 -14.88 -1.30
N THR A 132 1.93 -16.16 -1.04
CA THR A 132 1.04 -17.21 -1.53
C THR A 132 -0.34 -17.08 -0.88
N GLU A 133 -1.34 -17.73 -1.46
CA GLU A 133 -2.68 -17.81 -0.85
C GLU A 133 -2.67 -18.65 0.44
N GLU A 134 -1.75 -19.60 0.54
CA GLU A 134 -1.57 -20.43 1.73
C GLU A 134 -1.01 -19.61 2.90
N ASP A 135 0.00 -18.78 2.66
CA ASP A 135 0.60 -17.93 3.70
C ASP A 135 -0.36 -16.84 4.18
N CYS A 136 -1.16 -16.28 3.27
CA CYS A 136 -2.01 -15.12 3.52
C CYS A 136 -3.41 -15.27 2.87
N PRO A 137 -4.30 -16.11 3.42
CA PRO A 137 -5.61 -16.41 2.81
C PRO A 137 -6.60 -15.23 2.86
N GLN A 138 -6.37 -14.24 3.73
CA GLN A 138 -7.32 -13.13 3.97
C GLN A 138 -7.27 -12.02 2.92
N ILE A 139 -6.14 -11.85 2.25
CA ILE A 139 -5.96 -10.78 1.26
C ILE A 139 -6.30 -11.29 -0.11
#